data_AF-A0A7Y2SPY9-F1
#
_entry.id   AF-A0A7Y2SPY9-F1
#
_cell.length_a   1.000
_cell.length_b   1.000
_cell.length_c   1.000
_cell.angle_alpha   90.00
_cell.angle_beta   90.00
_cell.angle_gamma   90.00
#
_symmetry.space_group_name_H-M   'P 1'
#
loop_
_entity.id
_entity.type
_entity.pdbx_description
1 polymer ?
#
loop_
_entity_poly.entity_id
_entity_poly.type
_entity_poly.pdbx_seq_one_letter_code
_entity_poly.pdbx_strand_id
1 'polypeptide(L)'
;MHWMLIRLRGACVLENGTMTNRRGELIGLHISPGGYMIFDETDQIVGTITMAGRVYDQNGHMVTQIERHDLSAARSDPATELALEVGRISAP
;
A
#
# COMPACT_ATOMS: atom_id res chain seq x y z
N MET A 1 -22.03 0.60 21.29
CA MET A 1 -20.75 0.06 20.81
C MET A 1 -20.47 0.71 19.47
N HIS A 2 -19.43 1.54 19.39
CA HIS A 2 -19.10 2.28 18.17
C HIS A 2 -18.22 1.38 17.29
N TRP A 3 -18.69 1.02 16.10
CA TRP A 3 -17.91 0.22 15.17
C TRP A 3 -16.81 1.08 14.56
N MET A 4 -15.55 0.73 14.81
CA MET A 4 -14.40 1.38 14.16
C MET A 4 -14.29 0.84 12.73
N LEU A 5 -14.85 1.57 11.78
CA LEU A 5 -14.79 1.24 10.37
C LEU A 5 -13.40 1.63 9.84
N ILE A 6 -12.57 0.66 9.48
CA ILE A 6 -11.23 0.90 8.94
C ILE A 6 -11.36 1.62 7.57
N ARG A 7 -11.17 2.95 7.55
CA ARG A 7 -11.30 3.77 6.32
C ARG A 7 -9.94 3.99 5.66
N LEU A 8 -9.57 3.08 4.77
CA LEU A 8 -8.27 3.12 4.08
C LEU A 8 -8.33 3.64 2.64
N ARG A 9 -9.49 4.09 2.16
CA ARG A 9 -9.59 4.64 0.80
C ARG A 9 -8.73 5.90 0.68
N GLY A 10 -7.70 5.82 -0.15
CA GLY A 10 -6.72 6.91 -0.31
C GLY A 10 -5.71 7.02 0.83
N ALA A 11 -5.62 6.01 1.69
CA ALA A 11 -4.54 5.91 2.65
C ALA A 11 -3.23 5.53 1.95
N CYS A 12 -2.12 6.09 2.42
CA CYS A 12 -0.77 5.72 2.04
C CYS A 12 -0.08 5.07 3.26
N VAL A 13 0.73 4.06 3.01
CA VAL A 13 1.55 3.41 4.04
C VAL A 13 2.99 3.87 3.84
N LEU A 14 3.58 4.45 4.89
CA LEU A 14 4.99 4.83 4.90
C LEU A 14 5.87 3.60 5.17
N GLU A 15 7.17 3.70 4.86
CA GLU A 15 8.13 2.60 5.03
C GLU A 15 8.20 2.07 6.48
N ASN A 16 7.97 2.95 7.46
CA ASN A 16 7.92 2.60 8.87
C ASN A 16 6.58 1.98 9.32
N GLY A 17 5.67 1.68 8.40
CA GLY A 17 4.34 1.10 8.68
C GLY A 17 3.27 2.12 9.07
N THR A 18 3.58 3.41 9.19
CA THR A 18 2.61 4.45 9.55
C THR A 18 1.64 4.73 8.41
N MET A 19 0.35 4.89 8.72
CA MET A 19 -0.68 5.20 7.72
C MET A 19 -1.05 6.68 7.72
N THR A 20 -1.04 7.28 6.53
CA THR A 20 -1.44 8.66 6.30
C THR A 20 -2.59 8.75 5.29
N ASN A 21 -3.38 9.82 5.34
CA ASN A 21 -4.41 10.10 4.35
C ASN A 21 -3.81 10.78 3.11
N ARG A 22 -4.65 11.11 2.11
CA ARG A 22 -4.21 11.79 0.87
C ARG A 22 -3.55 13.17 1.08
N ARG A 23 -3.70 13.77 2.25
CA ARG A 23 -3.09 15.06 2.62
C ARG A 23 -1.80 14.89 3.42
N GLY A 24 -1.38 13.64 3.68
CA GLY A 24 -0.21 13.33 4.50
C GLY A 24 -0.48 13.35 6.01
N GLU A 25 -1.74 13.46 6.44
CA GLU A 25 -2.10 13.49 7.86
C GLU A 25 -2.20 12.07 8.42
N LEU A 26 -1.78 11.85 9.67
CA LEU A 26 -1.84 10.55 10.34
C LEU A 26 -3.29 10.07 10.48
N ILE A 27 -3.52 8.79 10.17
CA ILE A 27 -4.83 8.14 10.33
C ILE A 27 -5.02 7.57 11.75
N GLY A 28 -3.95 7.47 12.54
CA GLY A 28 -3.97 6.80 13.85
C GLY A 28 -3.97 5.27 13.72
N LEU A 29 -3.48 4.75 12.59
CA LEU A 29 -3.31 3.33 12.33
C LEU A 29 -1.88 3.06 11.87
N HIS A 30 -1.36 1.89 12.20
CA HIS A 30 -0.06 1.44 11.72
C HIS A 30 -0.07 -0.05 11.39
N ILE A 31 0.84 -0.46 10.50
CA ILE A 31 0.98 -1.83 10.04
C ILE A 31 2.17 -2.48 10.74
N SER A 32 2.04 -3.75 11.09
CA SER A 32 3.14 -4.54 11.66
C SER A 32 4.37 -4.55 10.74
N PRO A 33 5.59 -4.73 11.26
CA PRO A 33 6.79 -4.90 10.44
C PRO A 33 6.69 -6.04 9.42
N GLY A 34 5.86 -7.05 9.70
CA GLY A 34 5.57 -8.15 8.78
C GLY A 34 4.59 -7.79 7.66
N GLY A 35 3.84 -6.69 7.77
CA GLY A 35 2.89 -6.25 6.74
C GLY A 35 1.50 -6.89 6.82
N TYR A 36 1.18 -7.65 7.88
CA TYR A 36 -0.03 -8.51 7.94
C TYR A 36 -1.09 -8.06 8.94
N MET A 37 -0.74 -7.19 9.88
CA MET A 37 -1.64 -6.77 10.96
C MET A 37 -1.74 -5.25 10.99
N ILE A 38 -2.95 -4.75 11.25
CA ILE A 38 -3.24 -3.33 11.42
C ILE A 38 -3.54 -3.09 12.90
N PHE A 39 -2.84 -2.13 13.48
CA PHE A 39 -2.99 -1.71 14.85
C PHE A 39 -3.53 -0.29 14.94
N ASP A 40 -4.28 -0.01 16.00
CA ASP A 40 -4.64 1.35 16.39
C ASP A 40 -3.55 2.01 17.26
N GLU A 41 -3.82 3.23 17.73
CA GLU A 41 -2.90 4.01 18.59
C GLU A 41 -2.67 3.38 19.98
N THR A 42 -3.46 2.37 20.36
CA THR A 42 -3.37 1.64 21.63
C THR A 42 -2.72 0.26 21.49
N ASP A 43 -2.10 -0.01 20.33
CA ASP A 43 -1.52 -1.31 19.95
C ASP A 43 -2.53 -2.48 19.93
N GLN A 44 -3.83 -2.19 19.76
CA GLN A 44 -4.83 -3.23 19.54
C GLN A 44 -4.95 -3.58 18.06
N ILE A 45 -5.05 -4.87 17.75
CA ILE A 45 -5.26 -5.36 16.38
C ILE A 45 -6.68 -5.01 15.96
N VAL A 46 -6.82 -4.14 14.95
CA VAL A 46 -8.13 -3.75 14.39
C VAL A 46 -8.42 -4.39 13.04
N GLY A 47 -7.42 -5.00 12.40
CA GLY A 47 -7.60 -5.68 11.12
C GLY A 47 -6.38 -6.46 10.66
N THR A 48 -6.54 -7.16 9.54
CA THR A 48 -5.48 -7.96 8.91
C THR A 48 -5.34 -7.65 7.43
N ILE A 49 -4.14 -7.87 6.90
CA ILE A 49 -3.79 -7.67 5.50
C ILE A 49 -3.19 -8.97 4.96
N THR A 50 -3.68 -9.41 3.81
CA THR A 50 -3.14 -10.57 3.09
C THR A 50 -2.04 -10.15 2.11
N MET A 51 -1.22 -11.11 1.67
CA MET A 51 -0.22 -10.87 0.61
C MET A 51 -0.80 -10.35 -0.71
N ALA A 52 -2.08 -10.62 -0.97
CA ALA A 52 -2.80 -10.09 -2.14
C ALA A 52 -3.32 -8.65 -1.94
N GLY A 53 -2.96 -8.01 -0.83
CA GLY A 53 -3.40 -6.66 -0.47
C GLY A 53 -4.84 -6.59 0.03
N ARG A 54 -5.54 -7.70 0.27
CA ARG A 54 -6.90 -7.67 0.83
C ARG A 54 -6.85 -7.35 2.32
N VAL A 55 -7.69 -6.42 2.75
CA VAL A 55 -7.81 -5.97 4.14
C VAL A 55 -9.12 -6.45 4.74
N TYR A 56 -9.06 -7.03 5.92
CA TYR A 56 -10.20 -7.56 6.65
C TYR A 56 -10.33 -6.90 8.03
N ASP A 57 -11.56 -6.68 8.49
CA ASP A 57 -11.85 -6.25 9.85
C ASP A 57 -11.74 -7.42 10.86
N GLN A 58 -11.93 -7.13 12.15
CA GLN A 58 -11.91 -8.14 13.23
C GLN A 58 -12.98 -9.23 13.10
N ASN A 59 -14.04 -9.00 12.32
CA ASN A 59 -15.11 -9.96 12.09
C ASN A 59 -14.86 -10.82 10.83
N GLY A 60 -13.75 -10.59 10.12
CA GLY A 60 -13.41 -11.27 8.87
C GLY A 60 -14.14 -10.71 7.64
N HIS A 61 -14.77 -9.53 7.74
CA HIS A 61 -15.34 -8.87 6.58
C HIS A 61 -14.24 -8.14 5.79
N MET A 62 -14.22 -8.35 4.47
CA MET A 62 -13.31 -7.63 3.60
C MET A 62 -13.72 -6.15 3.52
N VAL A 63 -12.81 -5.26 3.90
CA VAL A 63 -13.05 -3.81 3.95
C VAL A 63 -12.57 -3.13 2.66
N THR A 64 -11.39 -3.49 2.20
CA THR A 64 -10.77 -2.90 0.99
C THR A 64 -9.67 -3.81 0.43
N GLN A 65 -9.15 -3.43 -0.72
CA GLN A 65 -7.88 -3.91 -1.24
C GLN A 65 -6.89 -2.74 -1.32
N ILE A 66 -5.63 -2.98 -0.99
CA ILE A 66 -4.51 -2.05 -1.15
C ILE A 66 -3.58 -2.57 -2.24
N GLU A 67 -3.07 -1.66 -3.07
CA GLU A 67 -2.06 -1.97 -4.07
C GLU A 67 -0.69 -1.55 -3.57
N ARG A 68 0.33 -2.38 -3.81
CA ARG A 68 1.72 -2.02 -3.53
C ARG A 68 2.22 -1.08 -4.63
N HIS A 69 2.40 0.19 -4.28
CA HIS A 69 2.85 1.21 -5.22
C HIS A 69 4.35 1.07 -5.56
N ASP A 70 5.16 0.51 -4.68
CA ASP A 70 6.60 0.22 -4.86
C ASP A 70 6.88 -0.81 -5.97
N LEU A 71 5.95 -1.74 -6.21
CA LEU A 71 6.04 -2.71 -7.31
C LEU A 71 5.48 -2.19 -8.64
N SER A 72 4.78 -1.05 -8.65
CA SER A 72 4.12 -0.52 -9.85
C SER A 72 5.09 0.16 -10.84
N ALA A 73 6.28 0.57 -10.37
CA ALA A 73 7.33 1.15 -11.21
C ALA A 73 8.08 0.10 -12.05
N ALA A 74 7.91 -1.20 -11.77
CA ALA A 74 8.57 -2.27 -12.54
C ALA A 74 7.90 -2.57 -13.89
N ARG A 75 6.89 -1.79 -14.28
CA ARG A 75 6.25 -1.89 -15.60
C ARG A 75 6.63 -0.75 -16.54
N SER A 76 7.80 -0.17 -16.37
CA SER A 76 8.50 0.45 -17.50
C SER A 76 8.93 -0.69 -18.43
N ASP A 77 8.17 -0.91 -19.51
CA ASP A 77 8.46 -1.93 -20.51
C ASP A 77 9.95 -1.90 -20.89
N PRO A 78 10.73 -3.00 -20.72
CA PRO A 78 12.13 -3.06 -21.14
C PRO A 78 12.30 -2.81 -22.64
N ALA A 79 11.22 -2.92 -23.43
CA ALA A 79 11.19 -2.54 -24.84
C ALA A 79 11.33 -1.03 -25.08
N THR A 80 10.91 -0.18 -24.13
CA THR A 80 10.98 1.29 -24.27
C THR A 80 12.41 1.81 -24.09
N GLU A 81 13.21 1.15 -23.23
CA GLU A 81 14.60 1.53 -22.97
C GLU A 81 15.53 1.10 -24.12
N LEU A 82 15.29 -0.08 -24.73
CA LEU A 82 16.02 -0.53 -25.92
C LEU A 82 15.77 0.34 -27.16
N ALA A 83 14.58 0.94 -27.31
CA ALA A 83 14.27 1.82 -28.44
C ALA A 83 15.05 3.15 -28.40
N LEU A 84 15.41 3.64 -27.21
CA LEU A 84 16.25 4.84 -27.03
C LEU A 84 17.73 4.56 -27.25
N GLU A 85 18.21 3.35 -26.90
CA GLU A 85 19.61 2.96 -27.08
C GLU A 85 19.94 2.69 -28.57
N VAL A 86 19.07 1.96 -29.29
CA VAL A 86 19.28 1.62 -30.72
C VAL A 86 19.18 2.84 -31.64
N GLY A 87 18.37 3.83 -31.28
CA GLY A 87 18.25 5.09 -32.03
C GLY A 87 19.49 5.98 -31.96
N ARG A 88 20.34 5.83 -30.94
CA ARG A 88 21.57 6.63 -30.76
C ARG A 88 22.79 6.06 -31.47
N ILE A 89 22.79 4.75 -31.77
CA ILE A 89 23.88 4.06 -32.49
C ILE A 89 23.71 4.04 -34.02
N SER A 90 22.62 4.61 -34.55
CA SER A 90 22.34 4.65 -36.00
C SER A 90 22.35 6.05 -36.63
N ALA A 91 22.84 7.08 -35.93
CA ALA A 91 23.09 8.38 -36.56
C ALA A 91 24.46 8.36 -37.27
N PRO A 92 24.53 8.59 -38.60
CA PRO A 92 25.79 8.68 -39.35
C PRO A 92 26.62 9.91 -38.99
#